data_AF-B2WH07-F1
#
_entry.id   AF-B2WH07-F1
#
_cell.length_a   1.000
_cell.length_b   1.000
_cell.length_c   1.000
_cell.angle_alpha   90.00
_cell.angle_beta   90.00
_cell.angle_gamma   90.00
#
_symmetry.space_group_name_H-M   'P 1'
#
loop_
_entity.id
_entity.type
_entity.pdbx_description
1 polymer ?
#
loop_
_entity_poly.entity_id
_entity_poly.type
_entity_poly.pdbx_seq_one_letter_code
_entity_poly.pdbx_strand_id
1 'polypeptide(L)'
;MRGPNEPIPTAELHPPQTGRRTGDSAPRARAEISNANTGGVALPRQYQKHEAMRDHKKTRYEFSEAANPQAAFESVAAEFQNALTDREKELDEERLKCSLLLHANNKAAETIKNQAQTIAQREADAKSLHDLLDTIVEGYLKPYALENGTHPDGWSRESVLEVMKALSTDASDAHVHTAEAMSYAADVHSLTEQVRTLQKEMLAKVEKVHVASDEQFAQDFRNIVSLIKTMSRTVHIVDTVDVAGTLGTGPLLEGVSGGHWAGRAKKKLLVEAWVWSVLLDNIFRTPFAIFGNQCDVLNSYWNNIYQPRHRNGWPKPTTLCETWRYTTVESMLERIDRNIIAHGKEVGEPNKLEVGVSTLRHETYNTIGSRLTKISSITVDAPQVQNIVDKAFKLALQMSLQRVRIQITHPKVGDSFSTDTMKAVPNTDGEDADDGAVAFIVHPGLTKWGDTHGKNLDHRYDIVPSLVQVADSSKPESVQTEPGLRVWANVVKHGLEKTSASDRKNQGESQR
;
A
#
# COMPACT_ATOMS: atom_id res chain seq x y z
N MET A 1 16.72 -20.42 -19.33
CA MET A 1 16.55 -19.48 -18.19
C MET A 1 15.19 -19.75 -17.57
N ARG A 2 15.08 -19.86 -16.24
CA ARG A 2 13.80 -19.91 -15.51
C ARG A 2 13.81 -18.75 -14.50
N GLY A 3 12.73 -17.97 -14.42
CA GLY A 3 12.56 -16.96 -13.37
C GLY A 3 11.81 -17.55 -12.18
N PRO A 4 12.27 -17.37 -10.94
CA PRO A 4 11.50 -17.71 -9.75
C PRO A 4 10.58 -16.55 -9.36
N ASN A 5 9.31 -16.86 -9.06
CA ASN A 5 8.39 -16.00 -8.29
C ASN A 5 7.15 -16.81 -7.91
N GLU A 6 7.27 -17.62 -6.85
CA GLU A 6 6.12 -18.20 -6.14
C GLU A 6 5.94 -17.44 -4.81
N PRO A 7 4.71 -17.11 -4.39
CA PRO A 7 4.46 -16.41 -3.15
C PRO A 7 4.53 -17.34 -1.94
N ILE A 8 5.25 -16.91 -0.89
CA ILE A 8 5.32 -17.63 0.39
C ILE A 8 4.01 -17.44 1.17
N PRO A 9 3.41 -18.49 1.75
CA PRO A 9 2.21 -18.36 2.58
C PRO A 9 2.53 -17.71 3.93
N THR A 10 1.80 -16.65 4.28
CA THR A 10 1.87 -16.01 5.60
C THR A 10 1.16 -16.86 6.66
N ALA A 11 1.90 -17.34 7.65
CA ALA A 11 1.33 -17.99 8.83
C ALA A 11 0.80 -16.95 9.83
N GLU A 12 -0.40 -17.17 10.38
CA GLU A 12 -0.97 -16.33 11.43
C GLU A 12 -0.32 -16.65 12.79
N LEU A 13 0.11 -15.62 13.52
CA LEU A 13 0.61 -15.75 14.90
C LEU A 13 -0.35 -15.04 15.87
N HIS A 14 -1.07 -15.82 16.67
CA HIS A 14 -1.89 -15.31 17.77
C HIS A 14 -1.01 -14.75 18.90
N PRO A 15 -1.41 -13.63 19.55
CA PRO A 15 -0.73 -13.14 20.75
C PRO A 15 -1.07 -14.01 21.98
N PRO A 16 -0.11 -14.31 22.85
CA PRO A 16 -0.37 -15.02 24.11
C PRO A 16 -1.13 -14.12 25.10
N GLN A 17 -2.06 -14.72 25.85
CA GLN A 17 -2.96 -14.01 26.76
C GLN A 17 -2.32 -13.66 28.11
N THR A 18 -2.76 -12.56 28.72
CA THR A 18 -2.28 -12.05 30.02
C THR A 18 -2.85 -12.81 31.22
N GLY A 19 -2.13 -13.85 31.66
CA GLY A 19 -2.48 -14.64 32.84
C GLY A 19 -2.14 -14.00 34.18
N ARG A 20 -3.08 -13.29 34.81
CA ARG A 20 -3.00 -12.95 36.26
C ARG A 20 -3.02 -14.22 37.12
N ARG A 21 -2.15 -14.31 38.13
CA ARG A 21 -2.47 -15.06 39.36
C ARG A 21 -1.83 -14.45 40.61
N THR A 22 -2.58 -14.46 41.69
CA THR A 22 -2.18 -14.05 43.05
C THR A 22 -1.61 -15.24 43.82
N GLY A 23 -0.74 -14.98 44.80
CA GLY A 23 -0.23 -15.98 45.73
C GLY A 23 0.58 -15.33 46.85
N ASP A 24 0.16 -15.55 48.10
CA ASP A 24 0.74 -14.95 49.30
C ASP A 24 1.97 -15.71 49.84
N SER A 25 2.54 -15.15 50.92
CA SER A 25 3.27 -15.84 52.02
C SER A 25 4.78 -15.60 52.15
N ALA A 26 5.12 -14.71 53.07
CA ALA A 26 6.25 -14.87 54.00
C ALA A 26 5.96 -16.09 54.95
N PRO A 27 6.89 -16.62 55.80
CA PRO A 27 7.99 -15.88 56.45
C PRO A 27 9.28 -16.67 56.85
N ARG A 28 10.12 -16.01 57.66
CA ARG A 28 11.08 -16.55 58.66
C ARG A 28 12.31 -17.36 58.19
N ALA A 29 13.44 -16.64 58.14
CA ALA A 29 14.63 -16.83 58.98
C ALA A 29 14.99 -18.23 59.55
N ARG A 30 16.25 -18.63 59.33
CA ARG A 30 17.12 -19.18 60.38
C ARG A 30 18.59 -18.85 60.12
N ALA A 31 19.40 -18.82 61.17
CA ALA A 31 20.86 -18.93 61.09
C ALA A 31 21.26 -20.28 61.69
N GLU A 32 22.30 -20.91 61.15
CA GLU A 32 22.84 -22.17 61.67
C GLU A 32 24.31 -22.02 62.06
N ILE A 33 24.62 -22.48 63.27
CA ILE A 33 25.97 -22.65 63.79
C ILE A 33 26.19 -24.16 63.88
N SER A 34 27.22 -24.67 63.21
CA SER A 34 27.68 -26.04 63.37
C SER A 34 29.00 -26.07 64.15
N ASN A 35 29.19 -27.11 64.95
CA ASN A 35 30.27 -27.24 65.93
C ASN A 35 31.05 -28.55 65.75
N ALA A 36 32.25 -28.57 66.33
CA ALA A 36 32.92 -29.72 66.96
C ALA A 36 33.89 -30.61 66.14
N ASN A 37 34.76 -31.27 66.94
CA ASN A 37 35.49 -32.53 66.71
C ASN A 37 36.78 -32.54 65.84
N THR A 38 37.87 -33.26 66.17
CA THR A 38 38.39 -33.81 67.47
C THR A 38 39.83 -34.35 67.30
N GLY A 39 40.67 -34.28 68.35
CA GLY A 39 41.86 -35.14 68.56
C GLY A 39 43.15 -34.76 67.80
N GLY A 40 44.34 -35.28 68.15
CA GLY A 40 44.70 -36.02 69.38
C GLY A 40 46.08 -36.74 69.36
N VAL A 41 46.81 -36.66 70.49
CA VAL A 41 47.86 -37.60 71.00
C VAL A 41 49.14 -37.89 70.17
N ALA A 42 50.33 -37.58 70.72
CA ALA A 42 51.52 -38.47 70.72
C ALA A 42 52.71 -37.97 71.59
N LEU A 43 53.45 -38.93 72.18
CA LEU A 43 54.80 -38.91 72.79
C LEU A 43 55.60 -40.10 72.14
N PRO A 44 56.94 -40.34 72.28
CA PRO A 44 57.77 -40.14 73.49
C PRO A 44 59.32 -39.92 73.36
N ARG A 45 59.98 -39.77 74.53
CA ARG A 45 61.36 -40.15 74.98
C ARG A 45 62.47 -40.57 73.97
N GLN A 46 63.70 -40.04 74.18
CA GLN A 46 64.94 -40.72 74.65
C GLN A 46 66.17 -39.75 74.59
N TYR A 47 67.42 -40.06 74.99
CA TYR A 47 68.00 -40.40 76.32
C TYR A 47 69.55 -40.53 76.19
N GLN A 48 70.37 -39.85 77.03
CA GLN A 48 71.81 -40.08 77.42
C GLN A 48 72.47 -38.71 77.81
N LYS A 49 73.24 -38.52 78.90
CA LYS A 49 74.57 -39.05 79.35
C LYS A 49 75.74 -38.55 78.47
N HIS A 50 76.92 -38.14 79.00
CA HIS A 50 77.53 -38.19 80.36
C HIS A 50 78.62 -37.06 80.50
N GLU A 51 79.59 -36.89 81.44
CA GLU A 51 80.22 -37.73 82.50
C GLU A 51 80.77 -36.92 83.74
N ALA A 52 81.83 -36.07 83.61
CA ALA A 52 82.75 -35.64 84.71
C ALA A 52 83.16 -34.14 84.65
N MET A 53 83.60 -33.39 85.69
CA MET A 53 84.18 -33.60 87.05
C MET A 53 85.72 -33.52 87.18
N ARG A 54 86.24 -32.42 87.75
CA ARG A 54 87.54 -32.20 88.47
C ARG A 54 87.69 -30.69 88.80
N ASP A 55 88.47 -30.22 89.78
CA ASP A 55 89.31 -30.89 90.79
C ASP A 55 89.31 -30.11 92.14
N HIS A 56 89.83 -30.68 93.23
CA HIS A 56 89.72 -30.09 94.57
C HIS A 56 90.89 -30.44 95.52
N LYS A 57 91.74 -29.43 95.87
CA LYS A 57 92.79 -29.38 96.93
C LYS A 57 93.48 -27.99 96.86
N LYS A 58 94.21 -27.47 97.87
CA LYS A 58 94.85 -28.08 99.06
C LYS A 58 94.97 -27.04 100.21
N THR A 59 94.97 -27.49 101.46
CA THR A 59 95.18 -26.64 102.67
C THR A 59 96.64 -26.59 103.13
N ARG A 60 97.04 -25.54 103.90
CA ARG A 60 97.94 -25.64 105.08
C ARG A 60 98.23 -24.29 105.79
N TYR A 61 98.14 -24.32 107.14
CA TYR A 61 98.72 -23.38 108.14
C TYR A 61 98.38 -21.88 108.02
N GLU A 62 98.50 -21.04 109.06
CA GLU A 62 99.21 -21.17 110.35
C GLU A 62 98.43 -20.54 111.52
N PHE A 63 98.82 -20.81 112.78
CA PHE A 63 98.18 -20.25 113.99
C PHE A 63 98.92 -18.99 114.47
N SER A 64 98.19 -18.02 115.04
CA SER A 64 98.76 -16.94 115.87
C SER A 64 97.76 -16.56 116.98
N GLU A 65 98.26 -16.01 118.08
CA GLU A 65 97.53 -15.89 119.35
C GLU A 65 96.80 -14.55 119.59
N ALA A 66 95.79 -14.64 120.46
CA ALA A 66 95.34 -13.62 121.41
C ALA A 66 94.91 -12.22 120.90
N ALA A 67 93.59 -12.04 120.71
CA ALA A 67 92.90 -10.83 121.18
C ALA A 67 91.40 -11.09 121.48
N ASN A 68 90.96 -10.57 122.63
CA ASN A 68 89.58 -10.38 123.13
C ASN A 68 88.40 -10.74 122.15
N PRO A 69 87.69 -11.87 122.34
CA PRO A 69 86.85 -12.49 121.30
C PRO A 69 85.56 -11.75 120.92
N GLN A 70 85.10 -10.78 121.71
CA GLN A 70 83.78 -10.17 121.51
C GLN A 70 83.73 -9.19 120.33
N ALA A 71 84.80 -8.42 120.10
CA ALA A 71 84.89 -7.48 118.98
C ALA A 71 85.01 -8.18 117.62
N ALA A 72 85.66 -9.35 117.57
CA ALA A 72 85.81 -10.13 116.34
C ALA A 72 84.48 -10.66 115.81
N PHE A 73 83.57 -11.07 116.71
CA PHE A 73 82.27 -11.59 116.31
C PHE A 73 81.35 -10.50 115.71
N GLU A 74 81.36 -9.30 116.29
CA GLU A 74 80.60 -8.15 115.76
C GLU A 74 81.15 -7.68 114.40
N SER A 75 82.48 -7.67 114.21
CA SER A 75 83.10 -7.35 112.92
C SER A 75 82.71 -8.36 111.82
N VAL A 76 82.82 -9.66 112.09
CA VAL A 76 82.45 -10.71 111.12
C VAL A 76 80.95 -10.73 110.84
N ALA A 77 80.11 -10.46 111.84
CA ALA A 77 78.67 -10.32 111.64
C ALA A 77 78.32 -9.11 110.75
N ALA A 78 78.98 -7.97 110.95
CA ALA A 78 78.80 -6.78 110.11
C ALA A 78 79.31 -7.00 108.67
N GLU A 79 80.48 -7.63 108.48
CA GLU A 79 81.00 -8.01 107.16
C GLU A 79 80.05 -8.97 106.43
N PHE A 80 79.53 -9.99 107.12
CA PHE A 80 78.59 -10.95 106.54
C PHE A 80 77.23 -10.31 106.19
N GLN A 81 76.72 -9.40 107.03
CA GLN A 81 75.49 -8.66 106.76
C GLN A 81 75.64 -7.67 105.60
N ASN A 82 76.79 -6.99 105.49
CA ASN A 82 77.11 -6.14 104.35
C ASN A 82 77.24 -6.98 103.06
N ALA A 83 77.97 -8.11 103.09
CA ALA A 83 78.10 -9.00 101.94
C ALA A 83 76.76 -9.60 101.49
N LEU A 84 75.84 -9.90 102.43
CA LEU A 84 74.46 -10.26 102.09
C LEU A 84 73.71 -9.10 101.42
N THR A 85 73.82 -7.88 101.96
CA THR A 85 73.12 -6.69 101.45
C THR A 85 73.61 -6.30 100.05
N ASP A 86 74.92 -6.31 99.82
CA ASP A 86 75.52 -6.09 98.49
C ASP A 86 75.09 -7.17 97.49
N ARG A 87 75.04 -8.43 97.92
CA ARG A 87 74.66 -9.55 97.04
C ARG A 87 73.16 -9.61 96.76
N GLU A 88 72.32 -9.14 97.68
CA GLU A 88 70.88 -8.94 97.47
C GLU A 88 70.61 -7.77 96.52
N LYS A 89 71.35 -6.65 96.66
CA LYS A 89 71.34 -5.53 95.72
C LYS A 89 71.79 -5.94 94.31
N GLU A 90 72.88 -6.69 94.19
CA GLU A 90 73.37 -7.22 92.90
C GLU A 90 72.38 -8.22 92.27
N LEU A 91 71.70 -9.02 93.09
CA LEU A 91 70.62 -9.90 92.66
C LEU A 91 69.40 -9.11 92.14
N ASP A 92 69.04 -7.99 92.79
CA ASP A 92 67.95 -7.12 92.35
C ASP A 92 68.30 -6.28 91.12
N GLU A 93 69.55 -5.85 90.96
CA GLU A 93 70.06 -5.25 89.71
C GLU A 93 69.98 -6.26 88.54
N GLU A 94 70.40 -7.51 88.75
CA GLU A 94 70.33 -8.55 87.72
C GLU A 94 68.87 -9.00 87.46
N ARG A 95 67.99 -9.04 88.48
CA ARG A 95 66.53 -9.23 88.32
C ARG A 95 65.89 -8.12 87.49
N LEU A 96 66.24 -6.85 87.76
CA LEU A 96 65.75 -5.69 87.01
C LEU A 96 66.20 -5.77 85.54
N LYS A 97 67.47 -6.09 85.30
CA LYS A 97 68.04 -6.33 83.97
C LYS A 97 67.37 -7.49 83.23
N CYS A 98 67.11 -8.61 83.90
CA CYS A 98 66.33 -9.72 83.36
C CYS A 98 64.89 -9.31 83.02
N SER A 99 64.23 -8.52 83.88
CA SER A 99 62.89 -7.99 83.63
C SER A 99 62.84 -7.08 82.41
N LEU A 100 63.82 -6.17 82.27
CA LEU A 100 63.98 -5.29 81.11
C LEU A 100 64.25 -6.09 79.82
N LEU A 101 65.12 -7.11 79.86
CA LEU A 101 65.38 -8.00 78.72
C LEU A 101 64.16 -8.82 78.32
N LEU A 102 63.39 -9.31 79.31
CA LEU A 102 62.16 -10.07 79.08
C LEU A 102 61.06 -9.16 78.48
N HIS A 103 60.92 -7.93 78.97
CA HIS A 103 60.03 -6.95 78.37
C HIS A 103 60.46 -6.58 76.93
N ALA A 104 61.75 -6.38 76.69
CA ALA A 104 62.29 -6.10 75.35
C ALA A 104 62.05 -7.27 74.38
N ASN A 105 62.28 -8.51 74.80
CA ASN A 105 61.98 -9.71 74.02
C ASN A 105 60.49 -9.84 73.73
N ASN A 106 59.61 -9.61 74.71
CA ASN A 106 58.15 -9.62 74.48
C ASN A 106 57.73 -8.54 73.47
N LYS A 107 58.30 -7.34 73.56
CA LYS A 107 58.05 -6.25 72.61
C LYS A 107 58.55 -6.59 71.20
N ALA A 108 59.72 -7.22 71.08
CA ALA A 108 60.26 -7.70 69.81
C ALA A 108 59.39 -8.82 69.22
N ALA A 109 58.96 -9.80 70.01
CA ALA A 109 58.09 -10.88 69.58
C ALA A 109 56.74 -10.39 69.06
N GLU A 110 56.09 -9.44 69.76
CA GLU A 110 54.84 -8.82 69.29
C GLU A 110 55.06 -7.98 68.02
N THR A 111 56.22 -7.32 67.88
CA THR A 111 56.59 -6.62 66.63
C THR A 111 56.74 -7.60 65.45
N ILE A 112 57.45 -8.71 65.65
CA ILE A 112 57.64 -9.77 64.63
C ILE A 112 56.29 -10.38 64.23
N LYS A 113 55.42 -10.66 65.20
CA LYS A 113 54.06 -11.18 64.97
C LYS A 113 53.20 -10.23 64.12
N ASN A 114 53.22 -8.92 64.42
CA ASN A 114 52.50 -7.91 63.64
C ASN A 114 53.08 -7.73 62.23
N GLN A 115 54.40 -7.86 62.07
CA GLN A 115 55.06 -7.88 60.76
C GLN A 115 54.67 -9.13 59.95
N ALA A 116 54.68 -10.32 60.56
CA ALA A 116 54.28 -11.57 59.90
C ALA A 116 52.80 -11.54 59.45
N GLN A 117 51.89 -11.01 60.27
CA GLN A 117 50.50 -10.80 59.87
C GLN A 117 50.37 -9.80 58.71
N THR A 118 51.18 -8.74 58.69
CA THR A 118 51.20 -7.75 57.60
C THR A 118 51.75 -8.34 56.30
N ILE A 119 52.72 -9.23 56.37
CA ILE A 119 53.26 -9.98 55.21
C ILE A 119 52.20 -10.94 54.68
N ALA A 120 51.60 -11.77 55.53
CA ALA A 120 50.57 -12.73 55.13
C ALA A 120 49.35 -12.05 54.49
N GLN A 121 48.92 -10.88 54.99
CA GLN A 121 47.86 -10.10 54.35
C GLN A 121 48.27 -9.63 52.94
N ARG A 122 49.49 -9.07 52.79
CA ARG A 122 50.00 -8.62 51.48
C ARG A 122 50.18 -9.76 50.49
N GLU A 123 50.54 -10.96 50.94
CA GLU A 123 50.62 -12.16 50.11
C GLU A 123 49.22 -12.60 49.64
N ALA A 124 48.21 -12.55 50.53
CA ALA A 124 46.82 -12.80 50.16
C ALA A 124 46.26 -11.76 49.18
N ASP A 125 46.53 -10.47 49.41
CA ASP A 125 46.11 -9.37 48.54
C ASP A 125 46.79 -9.47 47.16
N ALA A 126 48.09 -9.75 47.12
CA ALA A 126 48.85 -9.95 45.89
C ALA A 126 48.37 -11.16 45.09
N LYS A 127 48.03 -12.27 45.77
CA LYS A 127 47.43 -13.43 45.12
C LYS A 127 46.05 -13.08 44.55
N SER A 128 45.18 -12.45 45.33
CA SER A 128 43.84 -12.01 44.89
C SER A 128 43.91 -11.12 43.63
N LEU A 129 44.88 -10.19 43.59
CA LEU A 129 45.13 -9.36 42.42
C LEU A 129 45.66 -10.16 41.22
N HIS A 130 46.50 -11.18 41.45
CA HIS A 130 47.00 -12.06 40.39
C HIS A 130 45.88 -12.94 39.80
N ASP A 131 45.09 -13.60 40.66
CA ASP A 131 43.93 -14.42 40.26
C ASP A 131 42.90 -13.59 39.44
N LEU A 132 42.71 -12.30 39.80
CA LEU A 132 41.88 -11.35 39.03
C LEU A 132 42.51 -10.96 37.68
N LEU A 133 43.81 -10.66 37.65
CA LEU A 133 44.51 -10.30 36.40
C LEU A 133 44.53 -11.47 35.41
N ASP A 134 44.76 -12.70 35.89
CA ASP A 134 44.70 -13.92 35.08
C ASP A 134 43.29 -14.11 34.49
N THR A 135 42.25 -13.92 35.31
CA THR A 135 40.84 -13.96 34.87
C THR A 135 40.54 -12.93 33.78
N ILE A 136 41.08 -11.70 33.88
CA ILE A 136 40.91 -10.64 32.87
C ILE A 136 41.66 -11.00 31.57
N VAL A 137 42.91 -11.46 31.69
CA VAL A 137 43.78 -11.77 30.56
C VAL A 137 43.29 -12.99 29.79
N GLU A 138 43.17 -14.14 30.45
CA GLU A 138 42.78 -15.40 29.79
C GLU A 138 41.29 -15.44 29.44
N GLY A 139 40.43 -14.83 30.28
CA GLY A 139 38.98 -14.87 30.10
C GLY A 139 38.40 -13.87 29.09
N TYR A 140 39.06 -12.71 28.88
CA TYR A 140 38.50 -11.61 28.07
C TYR A 140 39.48 -11.06 27.04
N LEU A 141 40.70 -10.68 27.44
CA LEU A 141 41.65 -10.01 26.53
C LEU A 141 42.23 -10.97 25.49
N LYS A 142 42.51 -12.23 25.86
CA LYS A 142 43.12 -13.23 25.00
C LYS A 142 42.20 -13.76 23.88
N PRO A 143 40.90 -14.07 24.12
CA PRO A 143 39.97 -14.36 23.05
C PRO A 143 39.85 -13.19 22.05
N TYR A 144 39.68 -11.97 22.55
CA TYR A 144 39.56 -10.77 21.72
C TYR A 144 40.82 -10.47 20.90
N ALA A 145 42.02 -10.61 21.49
CA ALA A 145 43.28 -10.42 20.79
C ALA A 145 43.57 -11.50 19.73
N LEU A 146 43.09 -12.72 19.94
CA LEU A 146 43.16 -13.81 18.96
C LEU A 146 42.23 -13.54 17.77
N GLU A 147 40.99 -13.09 18.03
CA GLU A 147 39.99 -12.78 17.01
C GLU A 147 40.38 -11.58 16.14
N ASN A 148 40.98 -10.55 16.74
CA ASN A 148 41.37 -9.31 16.04
C ASN A 148 42.85 -9.28 15.60
N GLY A 149 43.58 -10.39 15.73
CA GLY A 149 44.97 -10.53 15.25
C GLY A 149 46.01 -9.71 16.03
N THR A 150 45.66 -9.17 17.20
CA THR A 150 46.53 -8.38 18.09
C THR A 150 47.22 -9.22 19.17
N HIS A 151 47.37 -10.53 18.93
CA HIS A 151 47.93 -11.50 19.88
C HIS A 151 49.41 -11.20 20.20
N PRO A 152 49.77 -10.83 21.44
CA PRO A 152 51.16 -10.57 21.81
C PRO A 152 51.94 -11.87 22.06
N ASP A 153 53.27 -11.85 21.91
CA ASP A 153 54.14 -12.98 22.26
C ASP A 153 54.16 -13.28 23.78
N GLY A 154 53.69 -12.34 24.60
CA GLY A 154 53.47 -12.52 26.03
C GLY A 154 52.77 -11.32 26.66
N TRP A 155 52.04 -11.57 27.75
CA TRP A 155 51.24 -10.56 28.45
C TRP A 155 52.07 -9.62 29.33
N SER A 156 52.85 -8.74 28.69
CA SER A 156 53.42 -7.55 29.33
C SER A 156 52.31 -6.56 29.71
N ARG A 157 52.61 -5.65 30.65
CA ARG A 157 51.70 -4.55 31.00
C ARG A 157 51.35 -3.70 29.77
N GLU A 158 52.31 -3.50 28.89
CA GLU A 158 52.21 -2.71 27.68
C GLU A 158 51.25 -3.38 26.67
N SER A 159 51.37 -4.70 26.46
CA SER A 159 50.45 -5.46 25.60
C SER A 159 49.03 -5.54 26.16
N VAL A 160 48.86 -5.68 27.49
CA VAL A 160 47.54 -5.57 28.15
C VAL A 160 46.91 -4.21 27.86
N LEU A 161 47.66 -3.11 27.99
CA LEU A 161 47.16 -1.76 27.70
C LEU A 161 46.86 -1.53 26.21
N GLU A 162 47.62 -2.14 25.31
CA GLU A 162 47.37 -2.08 23.86
C GLU A 162 46.10 -2.83 23.46
N VAL A 163 45.91 -4.06 23.93
CA VAL A 163 44.69 -4.86 23.69
C VAL A 163 43.47 -4.20 24.35
N MET A 164 43.58 -3.67 25.58
CA MET A 164 42.51 -2.91 26.22
C MET A 164 42.17 -1.62 25.47
N LYS A 165 43.15 -0.96 24.84
CA LYS A 165 42.92 0.23 24.02
C LYS A 165 42.16 -0.12 22.74
N ALA A 166 42.55 -1.19 22.04
CA ALA A 166 41.83 -1.70 20.87
C ALA A 166 40.37 -2.04 21.22
N LEU A 167 40.16 -2.83 22.29
CA LEU A 167 38.83 -3.19 22.79
C LEU A 167 37.97 -1.96 23.13
N SER A 168 38.57 -0.89 23.66
CA SER A 168 37.89 0.37 23.95
C SER A 168 37.53 1.17 22.69
N THR A 169 38.36 1.10 21.64
CA THR A 169 38.05 1.65 20.31
C THR A 169 36.89 0.88 19.68
N ASP A 170 36.98 -0.44 19.59
CA ASP A 170 35.92 -1.27 18.99
C ASP A 170 34.58 -1.14 19.72
N ALA A 171 34.59 -1.06 21.06
CA ALA A 171 33.38 -0.81 21.85
C ALA A 171 32.78 0.60 21.60
N SER A 172 33.62 1.59 21.29
CA SER A 172 33.18 2.93 20.91
C SER A 172 32.58 2.94 19.50
N ASP A 173 33.26 2.33 18.54
CA ASP A 173 32.84 2.27 17.13
C ASP A 173 31.58 1.41 16.96
N ALA A 174 31.46 0.31 17.72
CA ALA A 174 30.22 -0.47 17.80
C ALA A 174 29.05 0.34 18.38
N HIS A 175 29.30 1.25 19.34
CA HIS A 175 28.28 2.16 19.85
C HIS A 175 27.91 3.25 18.82
N VAL A 176 28.87 3.75 18.04
CA VAL A 176 28.60 4.66 16.90
C VAL A 176 27.73 3.96 15.86
N HIS A 177 28.14 2.79 15.38
CA HIS A 177 27.36 2.01 14.41
C HIS A 177 25.98 1.59 14.93
N THR A 178 25.84 1.34 16.23
CA THR A 178 24.52 1.10 16.84
C THR A 178 23.64 2.35 16.78
N ALA A 179 24.19 3.53 17.06
CA ALA A 179 23.45 4.79 16.95
C ALA A 179 23.09 5.13 15.48
N GLU A 180 24.00 4.91 14.54
CA GLU A 180 23.76 5.04 13.10
C GLU A 180 22.64 4.09 12.64
N ALA A 181 22.70 2.81 13.02
CA ALA A 181 21.68 1.82 12.70
C ALA A 181 20.31 2.18 13.29
N MET A 182 20.26 2.74 14.50
CA MET A 182 19.01 3.26 15.08
C MET A 182 18.48 4.49 14.33
N SER A 183 19.36 5.38 13.83
CA SER A 183 18.96 6.49 12.96
C SER A 183 18.38 5.97 11.63
N TYR A 184 19.07 5.06 10.95
CA TYR A 184 18.59 4.47 9.70
C TYR A 184 17.26 3.70 9.89
N ALA A 185 17.06 3.02 11.03
CA ALA A 185 15.79 2.37 11.35
C ALA A 185 14.65 3.39 11.52
N ALA A 186 14.91 4.53 12.15
CA ALA A 186 13.94 5.63 12.27
C ALA A 186 13.62 6.26 10.90
N ASP A 187 14.62 6.49 10.06
CA ASP A 187 14.44 7.01 8.69
C ASP A 187 13.64 6.05 7.80
N VAL A 188 13.93 4.74 7.86
CA VAL A 188 13.16 3.71 7.15
C VAL A 188 11.70 3.67 7.63
N HIS A 189 11.45 3.79 8.94
CA HIS A 189 10.09 3.86 9.46
C HIS A 189 9.36 5.15 9.01
N SER A 190 10.05 6.30 9.05
CA SER A 190 9.53 7.59 8.57
C SER A 190 9.14 7.52 7.10
N LEU A 191 10.05 7.04 6.24
CA LEU A 191 9.80 6.87 4.81
C LEU A 191 8.68 5.86 4.52
N THR A 192 8.57 4.80 5.32
CA THR A 192 7.50 3.80 5.19
C THR A 192 6.12 4.39 5.49
N GLU A 193 5.96 5.19 6.55
CA GLU A 193 4.68 5.88 6.81
C GLU A 193 4.43 7.03 5.83
N GLN A 194 5.46 7.70 5.29
CA GLN A 194 5.28 8.65 4.17
C GLN A 194 4.74 7.94 2.92
N VAL A 195 5.33 6.82 2.50
CA VAL A 195 4.82 6.01 1.38
C VAL A 195 3.41 5.51 1.65
N ARG A 196 3.12 5.03 2.87
CA ARG A 196 1.77 4.58 3.26
C ARG A 196 0.75 5.72 3.29
N THR A 197 1.16 6.92 3.67
CA THR A 197 0.31 8.12 3.66
C THR A 197 0.06 8.59 2.23
N LEU A 198 1.09 8.64 1.37
CA LEU A 198 0.93 8.92 -0.06
C LEU A 198 0.04 7.88 -0.76
N GLN A 199 0.15 6.59 -0.44
CA GLN A 199 -0.75 5.56 -0.96
C GLN A 199 -2.19 5.76 -0.49
N LYS A 200 -2.42 6.08 0.80
CA LYS A 200 -3.77 6.42 1.32
C LYS A 200 -4.33 7.68 0.66
N GLU A 201 -3.52 8.72 0.50
CA GLU A 201 -3.92 9.94 -0.19
C GLU A 201 -4.25 9.67 -1.66
N MET A 202 -3.40 8.93 -2.37
CA MET A 202 -3.67 8.53 -3.76
C MET A 202 -4.96 7.73 -3.84
N LEU A 203 -5.21 6.76 -2.96
CA LEU A 203 -6.45 5.97 -2.95
C LEU A 203 -7.69 6.77 -2.51
N ALA A 204 -7.54 7.83 -1.72
CA ALA A 204 -8.61 8.78 -1.39
C ALA A 204 -8.85 9.81 -2.51
N LYS A 205 -7.80 10.14 -3.28
CA LYS A 205 -7.81 11.00 -4.47
C LYS A 205 -8.12 10.22 -5.77
N VAL A 206 -8.15 8.88 -5.74
CA VAL A 206 -8.84 8.08 -6.76
C VAL A 206 -10.31 8.43 -6.60
N GLU A 207 -10.74 9.37 -7.44
CA GLU A 207 -12.07 9.95 -7.39
C GLU A 207 -13.13 8.85 -7.35
N LYS A 208 -14.09 9.01 -6.43
CA LYS A 208 -15.28 8.17 -6.34
C LYS A 208 -16.24 8.52 -7.48
N VAL A 209 -15.76 8.30 -8.71
CA VAL A 209 -16.53 8.41 -9.95
C VAL A 209 -17.83 7.68 -9.72
N HIS A 210 -18.94 8.42 -9.81
CA HIS A 210 -20.26 7.92 -9.47
C HIS A 210 -20.75 6.98 -10.58
N VAL A 211 -20.33 5.73 -10.50
CA VAL A 211 -20.73 4.66 -11.42
C VAL A 211 -22.24 4.46 -11.26
N ALA A 212 -23.01 4.94 -12.25
CA ALA A 212 -24.44 4.71 -12.28
C ALA A 212 -24.71 3.28 -12.75
N SER A 213 -25.70 2.62 -12.14
CA SER A 213 -26.05 1.24 -12.49
C SER A 213 -26.75 1.17 -13.85
N ASP A 214 -26.67 0.00 -14.48
CA ASP A 214 -27.37 -0.26 -15.76
C ASP A 214 -28.87 0.04 -15.65
N GLU A 215 -29.51 -0.31 -14.54
CA GLU A 215 -30.94 -0.04 -14.31
C GLU A 215 -31.25 1.45 -14.06
N GLN A 216 -30.33 2.23 -13.47
CA GLN A 216 -30.47 3.69 -13.40
C GLN A 216 -30.43 4.31 -14.81
N PHE A 217 -29.51 3.84 -15.65
CA PHE A 217 -29.43 4.23 -17.06
C PHE A 217 -30.66 3.81 -17.85
N ALA A 218 -31.14 2.58 -17.63
CA ALA A 218 -32.36 2.07 -18.25
C ALA A 218 -33.57 2.92 -17.84
N GLN A 219 -33.71 3.26 -16.56
CA GLN A 219 -34.83 4.07 -16.08
C GLN A 219 -34.78 5.51 -16.58
N ASP A 220 -33.62 6.18 -16.55
CA ASP A 220 -33.47 7.54 -17.11
C ASP A 220 -33.75 7.56 -18.64
N PHE A 221 -33.38 6.50 -19.38
CA PHE A 221 -33.74 6.36 -20.80
C PHE A 221 -35.23 6.07 -21.02
N ARG A 222 -35.82 5.12 -20.29
CA ARG A 222 -37.27 4.82 -20.33
C ARG A 222 -38.12 6.05 -19.97
N ASN A 223 -37.64 6.92 -19.08
CA ASN A 223 -38.28 8.20 -18.76
C ASN A 223 -38.38 9.10 -20.02
N ILE A 224 -37.31 9.21 -20.81
CA ILE A 224 -37.30 9.99 -22.07
C ILE A 224 -38.25 9.37 -23.09
N VAL A 225 -38.21 8.03 -23.28
CA VAL A 225 -39.14 7.30 -24.15
C VAL A 225 -40.60 7.61 -23.76
N SER A 226 -40.92 7.57 -22.46
CA SER A 226 -42.26 7.85 -21.94
C SER A 226 -42.72 9.28 -22.21
N LEU A 227 -41.84 10.28 -22.05
CA LEU A 227 -42.14 11.69 -22.35
C LEU A 227 -42.40 11.91 -23.85
N ILE A 228 -41.54 11.37 -24.73
CA ILE A 228 -41.68 11.47 -26.18
C ILE A 228 -42.96 10.77 -26.66
N LYS A 229 -43.26 9.58 -26.13
CA LYS A 229 -44.48 8.82 -26.41
C LYS A 229 -45.75 9.47 -25.85
N THR A 230 -45.63 10.30 -24.81
CA THR A 230 -46.73 11.14 -24.34
C THR A 230 -46.94 12.34 -25.27
N MET A 231 -45.86 12.92 -25.80
CA MET A 231 -45.91 14.04 -26.75
C MET A 231 -46.44 13.61 -28.13
N SER A 232 -46.03 12.46 -28.66
CA SER A 232 -46.58 11.89 -29.91
C SER A 232 -48.09 11.66 -29.83
N ARG A 233 -48.62 11.44 -28.62
CA ARG A 233 -50.05 11.28 -28.36
C ARG A 233 -50.80 12.60 -28.36
N THR A 234 -50.22 13.67 -27.83
CA THR A 234 -50.81 15.03 -27.76
C THR A 234 -50.66 15.84 -29.05
N VAL A 235 -49.75 15.48 -29.97
CA VAL A 235 -49.69 16.10 -31.30
C VAL A 235 -50.94 15.72 -32.12
N HIS A 236 -51.76 16.71 -32.46
CA HIS A 236 -52.97 16.57 -33.27
C HIS A 236 -52.64 16.69 -34.75
N ILE A 237 -52.04 15.64 -35.32
CA ILE A 237 -51.55 15.64 -36.71
C ILE A 237 -52.68 15.96 -37.70
N VAL A 238 -52.48 16.98 -38.53
CA VAL A 238 -53.40 17.39 -39.60
C VAL A 238 -53.32 16.39 -40.76
N ASP A 239 -54.46 15.85 -41.20
CA ASP A 239 -54.46 14.74 -42.17
C ASP A 239 -53.94 15.13 -43.57
N THR A 240 -54.15 16.39 -43.98
CA THR A 240 -53.71 16.94 -45.28
C THR A 240 -52.23 17.32 -45.34
N VAL A 241 -51.51 17.29 -44.21
CA VAL A 241 -50.09 17.67 -44.16
C VAL A 241 -49.20 16.45 -44.42
N ASP A 242 -48.23 16.60 -45.32
CA ASP A 242 -47.11 15.67 -45.43
C ASP A 242 -46.23 15.79 -44.18
N VAL A 243 -46.44 14.88 -43.24
CA VAL A 243 -45.70 14.79 -41.98
C VAL A 243 -44.23 14.52 -42.22
N ALA A 244 -43.88 13.66 -43.19
CA ALA A 244 -42.51 13.26 -43.44
C ALA A 244 -41.70 14.40 -44.05
N GLY A 245 -42.21 15.05 -45.09
CA GLY A 245 -41.57 16.23 -45.69
C GLY A 245 -41.52 17.45 -44.76
N THR A 246 -42.53 17.64 -43.90
CA THR A 246 -42.58 18.78 -42.96
C THR A 246 -41.60 18.62 -41.79
N LEU A 247 -41.43 17.41 -41.27
CA LEU A 247 -40.46 17.10 -40.22
C LEU A 247 -39.03 17.01 -40.77
N GLY A 248 -38.87 16.37 -41.93
CA GLY A 248 -37.58 16.17 -42.61
C GLY A 248 -36.91 14.83 -42.29
N THR A 249 -35.68 14.67 -42.77
CA THR A 249 -34.84 13.47 -42.58
C THR A 249 -34.22 13.41 -41.19
N GLY A 250 -33.75 12.22 -40.79
CA GLY A 250 -32.94 12.00 -39.59
C GLY A 250 -32.51 10.53 -39.45
N PRO A 251 -31.57 10.18 -38.54
CA PRO A 251 -30.94 8.84 -38.49
C PRO A 251 -31.88 7.63 -38.32
N LEU A 252 -33.09 7.82 -37.78
CA LEU A 252 -34.08 6.73 -37.62
C LEU A 252 -35.09 6.64 -38.77
N LEU A 253 -35.05 7.62 -39.69
CA LEU A 253 -35.93 7.73 -40.86
C LEU A 253 -35.19 7.42 -42.17
N GLU A 254 -33.87 7.31 -42.14
CA GLU A 254 -33.04 6.98 -43.31
C GLU A 254 -33.43 5.61 -43.88
N GLY A 255 -33.72 5.56 -45.19
CA GLY A 255 -34.12 4.35 -45.89
C GLY A 255 -35.59 3.93 -45.73
N VAL A 256 -36.39 4.58 -44.86
CA VAL A 256 -37.80 4.19 -44.67
C VAL A 256 -38.68 4.68 -45.82
N SER A 257 -39.33 3.76 -46.54
CA SER A 257 -40.33 4.10 -47.55
C SER A 257 -41.54 4.83 -46.93
N GLY A 258 -41.99 5.92 -47.55
CA GLY A 258 -43.11 6.74 -47.07
C GLY A 258 -44.41 5.97 -46.85
N GLY A 259 -44.61 4.84 -47.54
CA GLY A 259 -45.75 3.94 -47.34
C GLY A 259 -45.82 3.34 -45.94
N HIS A 260 -44.69 3.12 -45.26
CA HIS A 260 -44.68 2.60 -43.88
C HIS A 260 -45.22 3.61 -42.86
N TRP A 261 -45.26 4.90 -43.18
CA TRP A 261 -45.81 5.95 -42.32
C TRP A 261 -47.30 6.22 -42.56
N ALA A 262 -47.94 5.47 -43.47
CA ALA A 262 -49.36 5.62 -43.77
C ALA A 262 -50.26 5.26 -42.57
N GLY A 263 -51.33 6.03 -42.39
CA GLY A 263 -52.32 5.84 -41.33
C GLY A 263 -51.97 6.53 -40.00
N ARG A 264 -53.02 6.91 -39.25
CA ARG A 264 -52.93 7.79 -38.06
C ARG A 264 -52.04 7.24 -36.93
N ALA A 265 -51.96 5.92 -36.78
CA ALA A 265 -51.09 5.29 -35.79
C ALA A 265 -49.60 5.37 -36.19
N LYS A 266 -49.26 5.01 -37.44
CA LYS A 266 -47.88 5.04 -37.93
C LYS A 266 -47.35 6.48 -38.06
N LYS A 267 -48.21 7.45 -38.41
CA LYS A 267 -47.92 8.90 -38.29
C LYS A 267 -47.48 9.33 -36.87
N LYS A 268 -47.92 8.66 -35.79
CA LYS A 268 -47.44 8.96 -34.41
C LYS A 268 -46.09 8.31 -34.11
N LEU A 269 -45.84 7.10 -34.62
CA LEU A 269 -44.52 6.45 -34.52
C LEU A 269 -43.45 7.24 -35.29
N LEU A 270 -43.80 7.83 -36.44
CA LEU A 270 -42.96 8.79 -37.17
C LEU A 270 -42.56 9.99 -36.30
N VAL A 271 -43.49 10.55 -35.51
CA VAL A 271 -43.20 11.64 -34.57
C VAL A 271 -42.24 11.18 -33.46
N GLU A 272 -42.38 9.98 -32.92
CA GLU A 272 -41.45 9.43 -31.92
C GLU A 272 -40.04 9.25 -32.52
N ALA A 273 -39.94 8.62 -33.69
CA ALA A 273 -38.69 8.38 -34.41
C ALA A 273 -37.98 9.66 -34.86
N TRP A 274 -38.75 10.67 -35.29
CA TRP A 274 -38.21 11.97 -35.67
C TRP A 274 -37.68 12.76 -34.46
N VAL A 275 -38.40 12.80 -33.34
CA VAL A 275 -37.91 13.46 -32.11
C VAL A 275 -36.64 12.78 -31.63
N TRP A 276 -36.58 11.44 -31.62
CA TRP A 276 -35.35 10.71 -31.33
C TRP A 276 -34.21 11.01 -32.30
N SER A 277 -34.50 11.23 -33.60
CA SER A 277 -33.50 11.64 -34.59
C SER A 277 -32.89 13.01 -34.24
N VAL A 278 -33.69 14.00 -33.86
CA VAL A 278 -33.18 15.32 -33.42
C VAL A 278 -32.33 15.20 -32.15
N LEU A 279 -32.71 14.36 -31.18
CA LEU A 279 -31.90 14.12 -29.98
C LEU A 279 -30.60 13.37 -30.31
N LEU A 280 -30.63 12.45 -31.29
CA LEU A 280 -29.43 11.77 -31.80
C LEU A 280 -28.46 12.77 -32.45
N ASP A 281 -28.92 13.60 -33.39
CA ASP A 281 -28.06 14.51 -34.13
C ASP A 281 -27.47 15.65 -33.27
N ASN A 282 -28.22 16.14 -32.27
CA ASN A 282 -27.81 17.27 -31.44
C ASN A 282 -27.13 16.86 -30.12
N ILE A 283 -27.61 15.82 -29.43
CA ILE A 283 -27.20 15.51 -28.04
C ILE A 283 -26.36 14.25 -27.96
N PHE A 284 -26.78 13.17 -28.63
CA PHE A 284 -26.15 11.85 -28.50
C PHE A 284 -25.14 11.51 -29.61
N ARG A 285 -24.94 12.42 -30.59
CA ARG A 285 -24.05 12.27 -31.75
C ARG A 285 -22.62 11.90 -31.34
N THR A 286 -22.12 12.52 -30.28
CA THR A 286 -20.78 12.33 -29.71
C THR A 286 -20.87 12.55 -28.19
N PRO A 287 -19.95 12.00 -27.37
CA PRO A 287 -19.91 12.28 -25.93
C PRO A 287 -19.55 13.75 -25.59
N PHE A 288 -19.16 14.55 -26.60
CA PHE A 288 -18.83 15.97 -26.45
C PHE A 288 -19.91 16.91 -26.99
N ALA A 289 -20.94 16.37 -27.67
CA ALA A 289 -21.96 17.17 -28.34
C ALA A 289 -22.73 18.06 -27.36
N ILE A 290 -22.99 17.56 -26.14
CA ILE A 290 -23.63 18.30 -25.03
C ILE A 290 -22.97 19.64 -24.66
N PHE A 291 -21.72 19.87 -25.07
CA PHE A 291 -21.00 21.12 -24.81
C PHE A 291 -21.24 22.21 -25.86
N GLY A 292 -21.95 21.92 -26.95
CA GLY A 292 -22.20 22.84 -28.07
C GLY A 292 -21.25 22.63 -29.25
N ASN A 293 -21.60 23.20 -30.40
CA ASN A 293 -20.93 22.98 -31.69
C ASN A 293 -19.43 23.37 -31.67
N GLN A 294 -19.01 24.28 -30.79
CA GLN A 294 -17.59 24.62 -30.61
C GLN A 294 -16.73 23.45 -30.07
N CYS A 295 -17.36 22.40 -29.55
CA CYS A 295 -16.70 21.18 -29.07
C CYS A 295 -16.65 20.04 -30.11
N ASP A 296 -17.15 20.23 -31.34
CA ASP A 296 -16.92 19.27 -32.44
C ASP A 296 -15.43 19.10 -32.78
N VAL A 297 -14.58 20.06 -32.39
CA VAL A 297 -13.11 19.92 -32.44
C VAL A 297 -12.62 18.78 -31.52
N LEU A 298 -13.25 18.55 -30.36
CA LEU A 298 -12.90 17.45 -29.45
C LEU A 298 -13.28 16.10 -30.07
N ASN A 299 -14.46 16.01 -30.69
CA ASN A 299 -14.87 14.84 -31.47
C ASN A 299 -13.93 14.60 -32.67
N SER A 300 -13.46 15.66 -33.32
CA SER A 300 -12.48 15.56 -34.40
C SER A 300 -11.15 14.99 -33.92
N TYR A 301 -10.60 15.49 -32.80
CA TYR A 301 -9.40 14.91 -32.17
C TYR A 301 -9.61 13.45 -31.75
N TRP A 302 -10.76 13.12 -31.13
CA TRP A 302 -11.09 11.76 -30.68
C TRP A 302 -11.06 10.75 -31.84
N ASN A 303 -11.69 11.10 -32.95
CA ASN A 303 -11.72 10.26 -34.15
C ASN A 303 -10.37 10.22 -34.88
N ASN A 304 -9.58 11.30 -34.86
CA ASN A 304 -8.24 11.30 -35.43
C ASN A 304 -7.25 10.42 -34.63
N ILE A 305 -7.34 10.42 -33.30
CA ILE A 305 -6.45 9.64 -32.43
C ILE A 305 -6.83 8.15 -32.45
N TYR A 306 -8.13 7.82 -32.33
CA TYR A 306 -8.57 6.43 -32.09
C TYR A 306 -9.26 5.76 -33.30
N GLN A 307 -9.43 6.49 -34.42
CA GLN A 307 -10.00 6.07 -35.71
C GLN A 307 -11.49 5.66 -35.66
N PRO A 308 -12.38 6.26 -36.49
CA PRO A 308 -13.84 6.04 -36.46
C PRO A 308 -14.26 4.67 -37.04
N ARG A 309 -13.84 3.59 -36.40
CA ARG A 309 -13.97 2.19 -36.84
C ARG A 309 -14.97 1.40 -35.99
N HIS A 310 -16.01 2.06 -35.49
CA HIS A 310 -17.05 1.45 -34.64
C HIS A 310 -18.47 1.89 -35.02
N ARG A 311 -19.49 1.37 -34.32
CA ARG A 311 -20.90 1.73 -34.52
C ARG A 311 -21.10 3.24 -34.44
N ASN A 312 -21.92 3.75 -35.36
CA ASN A 312 -22.32 5.15 -35.51
C ASN A 312 -21.12 6.13 -35.61
N GLY A 313 -20.03 5.69 -36.25
CA GLY A 313 -18.87 6.53 -36.55
C GLY A 313 -17.97 6.84 -35.35
N TRP A 314 -18.25 6.29 -34.17
CA TRP A 314 -17.38 6.46 -32.99
C TRP A 314 -16.07 5.65 -33.16
N PRO A 315 -15.01 5.92 -32.38
CA PRO A 315 -13.81 5.09 -32.38
C PRO A 315 -14.02 3.73 -31.71
N LYS A 316 -13.11 2.76 -31.90
CA LYS A 316 -13.22 1.47 -31.20
C LYS A 316 -13.09 1.65 -29.68
N PRO A 317 -14.03 1.13 -28.86
CA PRO A 317 -13.90 1.15 -27.40
C PRO A 317 -12.65 0.37 -26.99
N THR A 318 -11.72 1.07 -26.34
CA THR A 318 -10.44 0.55 -25.82
C THR A 318 -10.08 1.37 -24.58
N THR A 319 -9.30 0.82 -23.65
CA THR A 319 -9.06 1.49 -22.36
C THR A 319 -8.47 2.90 -22.53
N LEU A 320 -7.53 3.09 -23.45
CA LEU A 320 -6.98 4.41 -23.76
C LEU A 320 -8.02 5.37 -24.36
N CYS A 321 -8.88 4.90 -25.27
CA CYS A 321 -9.94 5.69 -25.90
C CYS A 321 -11.02 6.13 -24.90
N GLU A 322 -11.41 5.23 -23.99
CA GLU A 322 -12.42 5.53 -22.97
C GLU A 322 -11.85 6.39 -21.84
N THR A 323 -10.60 6.14 -21.40
CA THR A 323 -9.90 7.03 -20.45
C THR A 323 -9.78 8.44 -21.02
N TRP A 324 -9.29 8.61 -22.25
CA TRP A 324 -9.20 9.93 -22.87
C TRP A 324 -10.58 10.60 -23.00
N ARG A 325 -11.64 9.83 -23.34
CA ARG A 325 -13.00 10.35 -23.40
C ARG A 325 -13.46 10.89 -22.05
N TYR A 326 -13.46 10.06 -21.01
CA TYR A 326 -14.07 10.47 -19.73
C TYR A 326 -13.26 11.56 -19.03
N THR A 327 -11.91 11.54 -19.10
CA THR A 327 -11.10 12.62 -18.50
C THR A 327 -11.24 13.94 -19.26
N THR A 328 -11.39 13.91 -20.58
CA THR A 328 -11.72 15.12 -21.37
C THR A 328 -13.08 15.69 -20.98
N VAL A 329 -14.07 14.85 -20.66
CA VAL A 329 -15.37 15.29 -20.14
C VAL A 329 -15.24 15.85 -18.73
N GLU A 330 -14.49 15.21 -17.83
CA GLU A 330 -14.22 15.69 -16.47
C GLU A 330 -13.58 17.09 -16.49
N SER A 331 -12.51 17.32 -17.26
CA SER A 331 -11.87 18.64 -17.41
C SER A 331 -12.71 19.69 -18.14
N MET A 332 -13.78 19.30 -18.83
CA MET A 332 -14.78 20.25 -19.34
C MET A 332 -15.79 20.66 -18.26
N LEU A 333 -16.08 19.81 -17.28
CA LEU A 333 -16.94 20.11 -16.13
C LEU A 333 -16.23 20.89 -15.02
N GLU A 334 -14.90 20.94 -15.02
CA GLU A 334 -14.12 21.92 -14.23
C GLU A 334 -14.35 23.37 -14.71
N ARG A 335 -15.00 23.56 -15.87
CA ARG A 335 -15.12 24.84 -16.58
C ARG A 335 -16.56 25.25 -16.92
N ILE A 336 -17.54 24.44 -16.55
CA ILE A 336 -18.96 24.60 -16.90
C ILE A 336 -19.80 24.04 -15.75
N ASP A 337 -20.76 24.80 -15.22
CA ASP A 337 -21.66 24.25 -14.19
C ASP A 337 -22.51 23.09 -14.77
N ARG A 338 -22.47 21.93 -14.08
CA ARG A 338 -23.28 20.74 -14.37
C ARG A 338 -24.78 21.07 -14.44
N ASN A 339 -25.25 22.08 -13.70
CA ASN A 339 -26.62 22.57 -13.71
C ASN A 339 -27.00 23.28 -15.02
N ILE A 340 -26.07 23.98 -15.69
CA ILE A 340 -26.31 24.61 -16.99
C ILE A 340 -26.50 23.53 -18.06
N ILE A 341 -25.65 22.50 -18.06
CA ILE A 341 -25.76 21.37 -18.99
C ILE A 341 -27.07 20.59 -18.75
N ALA A 342 -27.32 20.15 -17.52
CA ALA A 342 -28.45 19.27 -17.20
C ALA A 342 -29.82 19.97 -17.19
N HIS A 343 -29.87 21.25 -16.83
CA HIS A 343 -31.12 21.97 -16.55
C HIS A 343 -31.25 23.34 -17.22
N GLY A 344 -30.23 23.84 -17.92
CA GLY A 344 -30.26 25.17 -18.54
C GLY A 344 -30.41 26.32 -17.54
N LYS A 345 -29.99 26.10 -16.29
CA LYS A 345 -30.05 27.10 -15.23
C LYS A 345 -28.76 27.89 -15.19
N GLU A 346 -28.76 29.05 -15.83
CA GLU A 346 -27.63 29.99 -15.82
C GLU A 346 -27.46 30.61 -14.43
N VAL A 347 -26.21 30.71 -13.96
CA VAL A 347 -25.85 31.18 -12.62
C VAL A 347 -24.75 32.24 -12.73
N GLY A 348 -25.16 33.50 -12.84
CA GLY A 348 -24.25 34.63 -13.07
C GLY A 348 -24.06 34.94 -14.55
N GLU A 349 -22.94 35.57 -14.90
CA GLU A 349 -22.59 35.88 -16.30
C GLU A 349 -22.05 34.61 -17.00
N PRO A 350 -22.71 34.10 -18.06
CA PRO A 350 -22.35 32.82 -18.66
C PRO A 350 -21.02 32.90 -19.43
N ASN A 351 -20.14 31.94 -19.21
CA ASN A 351 -18.87 31.85 -19.92
C ASN A 351 -19.05 31.35 -21.37
N LYS A 352 -18.03 31.51 -22.22
CA LYS A 352 -18.13 31.19 -23.67
C LYS A 352 -18.52 29.74 -23.98
N LEU A 353 -18.27 28.79 -23.09
CA LEU A 353 -18.71 27.39 -23.26
C LEU A 353 -20.18 27.22 -22.80
N GLU A 354 -20.57 27.87 -21.70
CA GLU A 354 -21.95 27.88 -21.20
C GLU A 354 -22.91 28.50 -22.20
N VAL A 355 -22.52 29.58 -22.89
CA VAL A 355 -23.28 30.15 -24.02
C VAL A 355 -23.51 29.10 -25.10
N GLY A 356 -22.49 28.33 -25.50
CA GLY A 356 -22.63 27.26 -26.50
C GLY A 356 -23.55 26.11 -26.07
N VAL A 357 -23.54 25.77 -24.76
CA VAL A 357 -24.47 24.82 -24.15
C VAL A 357 -25.92 25.36 -24.20
N SER A 358 -26.14 26.60 -23.78
CA SER A 358 -27.46 27.25 -23.83
C SER A 358 -27.97 27.39 -25.27
N THR A 359 -27.11 27.76 -26.22
CA THR A 359 -27.45 27.80 -27.66
C THR A 359 -27.90 26.43 -28.16
N LEU A 360 -27.13 25.36 -27.98
CA LEU A 360 -27.50 24.02 -28.47
C LEU A 360 -28.78 23.49 -27.81
N ARG A 361 -28.98 23.76 -26.51
CA ARG A 361 -30.22 23.42 -25.79
C ARG A 361 -31.42 24.15 -26.41
N HIS A 362 -31.29 25.44 -26.69
CA HIS A 362 -32.33 26.26 -27.30
C HIS A 362 -32.59 25.87 -28.77
N GLU A 363 -31.56 25.58 -29.57
CA GLU A 363 -31.66 25.07 -30.94
C GLU A 363 -32.42 23.74 -30.99
N THR A 364 -32.12 22.82 -30.07
CA THR A 364 -32.79 21.51 -29.96
C THR A 364 -34.26 21.67 -29.58
N TYR A 365 -34.54 22.48 -28.55
CA TYR A 365 -35.91 22.83 -28.12
C TYR A 365 -36.72 23.46 -29.27
N ASN A 366 -36.17 24.48 -29.94
CA ASN A 366 -36.81 25.19 -31.05
C ASN A 366 -37.05 24.27 -32.26
N THR A 367 -36.10 23.38 -32.57
CA THR A 367 -36.22 22.41 -33.67
C THR A 367 -37.41 21.50 -33.43
N ILE A 368 -37.50 20.88 -32.24
CA ILE A 368 -38.61 20.01 -31.85
C ILE A 368 -39.95 20.78 -31.85
N GLY A 369 -40.03 21.88 -31.08
CA GLY A 369 -41.27 22.62 -30.91
C GLY A 369 -41.82 23.22 -32.20
N SER A 370 -40.97 23.86 -33.03
CA SER A 370 -41.43 24.53 -34.25
C SER A 370 -41.81 23.56 -35.38
N ARG A 371 -41.17 22.40 -35.49
CA ARG A 371 -41.50 21.37 -36.49
C ARG A 371 -42.77 20.61 -36.11
N LEU A 372 -42.92 20.21 -34.84
CA LEU A 372 -44.14 19.57 -34.36
C LEU A 372 -45.36 20.51 -34.43
N THR A 373 -45.17 21.81 -34.18
CA THR A 373 -46.26 22.81 -34.33
C THR A 373 -46.71 22.98 -35.79
N LYS A 374 -45.83 22.75 -36.79
CA LYS A 374 -46.21 22.81 -38.22
C LYS A 374 -47.09 21.66 -38.70
N ILE A 375 -47.04 20.50 -38.03
CA ILE A 375 -47.86 19.32 -38.38
C ILE A 375 -49.12 19.19 -37.51
N SER A 376 -49.22 19.95 -36.40
CA SER A 376 -50.26 19.84 -35.39
C SER A 376 -51.35 20.90 -35.56
N SER A 377 -52.62 20.54 -35.36
CA SER A 377 -53.72 21.51 -35.27
C SER A 377 -53.80 22.23 -33.91
N ILE A 378 -52.93 21.86 -32.95
CA ILE A 378 -52.85 22.45 -31.61
C ILE A 378 -51.37 22.75 -31.30
N THR A 379 -51.10 23.92 -30.72
CA THR A 379 -49.77 24.31 -30.23
C THR A 379 -49.17 23.25 -29.31
N VAL A 380 -47.91 22.89 -29.54
CA VAL A 380 -47.21 21.87 -28.76
C VAL A 380 -46.85 22.42 -27.39
N ASP A 381 -46.99 21.59 -26.34
CA ASP A 381 -46.69 22.00 -24.96
C ASP A 381 -45.19 22.27 -24.77
N ALA A 382 -44.84 23.54 -24.57
CA ALA A 382 -43.46 23.99 -24.38
C ALA A 382 -42.77 23.34 -23.16
N PRO A 383 -43.39 23.30 -21.95
CA PRO A 383 -42.88 22.53 -20.81
C PRO A 383 -42.57 21.05 -21.12
N GLN A 384 -43.42 20.36 -21.89
CA GLN A 384 -43.17 18.97 -22.29
C GLN A 384 -41.91 18.84 -23.18
N VAL A 385 -41.72 19.73 -24.16
CA VAL A 385 -40.51 19.74 -25.00
C VAL A 385 -39.27 20.05 -24.14
N GLN A 386 -39.34 21.04 -23.24
CA GLN A 386 -38.22 21.41 -22.37
C GLN A 386 -37.81 20.24 -21.45
N ASN A 387 -38.77 19.53 -20.86
CA ASN A 387 -38.51 18.37 -20.01
C ASN A 387 -37.83 17.22 -20.79
N ILE A 388 -38.20 16.99 -22.06
CA ILE A 388 -37.50 16.02 -22.93
C ILE A 388 -36.03 16.43 -23.13
N VAL A 389 -35.77 17.70 -23.44
CA VAL A 389 -34.40 18.23 -23.62
C VAL A 389 -33.59 18.12 -22.32
N ASP A 390 -34.15 18.51 -21.18
CA ASP A 390 -33.50 18.41 -19.86
C ASP A 390 -33.09 16.98 -19.53
N LYS A 391 -34.00 16.01 -19.69
CA LYS A 391 -33.72 14.60 -19.41
C LYS A 391 -32.67 14.04 -20.38
N ALA A 392 -32.72 14.41 -21.67
CA ALA A 392 -31.75 13.98 -22.66
C ALA A 392 -30.34 14.52 -22.38
N PHE A 393 -30.19 15.81 -22.09
CA PHE A 393 -28.90 16.40 -21.70
C PHE A 393 -28.35 15.81 -20.40
N LYS A 394 -29.20 15.63 -19.37
CA LYS A 394 -28.80 14.99 -18.10
C LYS A 394 -28.30 13.55 -18.34
N LEU A 395 -29.03 12.76 -19.12
CA LEU A 395 -28.64 11.38 -19.47
C LEU A 395 -27.32 11.35 -20.25
N ALA A 396 -27.18 12.18 -21.28
CA ALA A 396 -25.95 12.26 -22.08
C ALA A 396 -24.72 12.67 -21.25
N LEU A 397 -24.89 13.60 -20.30
CA LEU A 397 -23.86 13.96 -19.32
C LEU A 397 -23.49 12.77 -18.41
N GLN A 398 -24.48 12.06 -17.86
CA GLN A 398 -24.24 10.87 -17.03
C GLN A 398 -23.52 9.76 -17.80
N MET A 399 -23.91 9.51 -19.06
CA MET A 399 -23.26 8.55 -19.97
C MET A 399 -21.80 8.92 -20.24
N SER A 400 -21.55 10.20 -20.54
CA SER A 400 -20.22 10.70 -20.92
C SER A 400 -19.21 10.72 -19.77
N LEU A 401 -19.68 10.66 -18.52
CA LEU A 401 -18.87 10.50 -17.30
C LEU A 401 -18.60 9.05 -16.89
N GLN A 402 -19.18 8.04 -17.56
CA GLN A 402 -18.86 6.65 -17.22
C GLN A 402 -17.50 6.23 -17.78
N ARG A 403 -16.79 5.38 -17.02
CA ARG A 403 -15.55 4.71 -17.46
C ARG A 403 -15.81 3.64 -18.53
N VAL A 404 -16.99 3.02 -18.50
CA VAL A 404 -17.54 2.25 -19.62
C VAL A 404 -18.09 3.18 -20.69
N ARG A 405 -18.16 2.71 -21.93
CA ARG A 405 -18.92 3.41 -22.97
C ARG A 405 -20.39 3.06 -22.84
N ILE A 406 -21.24 4.04 -22.52
CA ILE A 406 -22.68 3.96 -22.79
C ILE A 406 -22.95 4.72 -24.09
N GLN A 407 -23.66 4.11 -25.03
CA GLN A 407 -23.92 4.66 -26.37
C GLN A 407 -25.39 4.41 -26.75
N ILE A 408 -26.06 5.41 -27.36
CA ILE A 408 -27.36 5.21 -28.00
C ILE A 408 -27.12 4.47 -29.32
N THR A 409 -27.84 3.38 -29.57
CA THR A 409 -27.66 2.55 -30.76
C THR A 409 -28.99 2.23 -31.42
N HIS A 410 -28.98 2.01 -32.72
CA HIS A 410 -30.14 1.53 -33.48
C HIS A 410 -29.67 0.60 -34.61
N PRO A 411 -30.54 -0.29 -35.12
CA PRO A 411 -30.34 -0.95 -36.40
C PRO A 411 -30.51 0.04 -37.56
N LYS A 412 -30.26 -0.45 -38.78
CA LYS A 412 -30.68 0.17 -40.03
C LYS A 412 -32.00 -0.43 -40.53
N VAL A 413 -32.68 0.28 -41.43
CA VAL A 413 -33.76 -0.29 -42.25
C VAL A 413 -33.18 -1.43 -43.10
N GLY A 414 -33.86 -2.57 -43.11
CA GLY A 414 -33.41 -3.79 -43.80
C GLY A 414 -32.46 -4.69 -43.00
N ASP A 415 -31.98 -4.29 -41.81
CA ASP A 415 -31.27 -5.21 -40.91
C ASP A 415 -32.23 -6.34 -40.47
N SER A 416 -31.73 -7.56 -40.30
CA SER A 416 -32.49 -8.68 -39.72
C SER A 416 -32.93 -8.35 -38.29
N PHE A 417 -34.18 -8.69 -37.95
CA PHE A 417 -34.68 -8.59 -36.58
C PHE A 417 -33.91 -9.53 -35.64
N SER A 418 -33.75 -9.13 -34.38
CA SER A 418 -33.02 -9.87 -33.34
C SER A 418 -33.60 -9.53 -31.97
N THR A 419 -34.27 -10.50 -31.36
CA THR A 419 -34.92 -10.38 -30.03
C THR A 419 -33.94 -10.01 -28.90
N ASP A 420 -32.66 -10.37 -29.03
CA ASP A 420 -31.60 -10.03 -28.06
C ASP A 420 -31.29 -8.52 -28.00
N THR A 421 -31.51 -7.79 -29.10
CA THR A 421 -31.07 -6.39 -29.26
C THR A 421 -32.17 -5.43 -29.71
N MET A 422 -33.33 -5.98 -30.08
CA MET A 422 -34.48 -5.27 -30.61
C MET A 422 -35.77 -5.83 -30.00
N LYS A 423 -36.81 -4.99 -29.96
CA LYS A 423 -38.17 -5.37 -29.64
C LYS A 423 -39.08 -4.96 -30.79
N ALA A 424 -39.97 -5.86 -31.22
CA ALA A 424 -41.01 -5.53 -32.19
C ALA A 424 -42.06 -4.58 -31.58
N VAL A 425 -42.61 -3.69 -32.39
CA VAL A 425 -43.93 -3.09 -32.15
C VAL A 425 -44.96 -4.20 -32.31
N PRO A 426 -45.86 -4.45 -31.33
CA PRO A 426 -46.91 -5.45 -31.49
C PRO A 426 -47.81 -5.09 -32.68
N ASN A 427 -47.96 -6.02 -33.61
CA ASN A 427 -48.93 -5.89 -34.70
C ASN A 427 -50.37 -5.94 -34.14
N THR A 428 -51.34 -5.37 -34.84
CA THR A 428 -52.75 -5.29 -34.39
C THR A 428 -53.39 -6.65 -34.16
N ASP A 429 -52.85 -7.67 -34.82
CA ASP A 429 -53.44 -8.99 -34.92
C ASP A 429 -52.91 -9.94 -33.82
N GLY A 430 -51.99 -9.45 -32.98
CA GLY A 430 -51.55 -10.09 -31.73
C GLY A 430 -50.39 -11.08 -31.85
N GLU A 431 -49.93 -11.39 -33.06
CA GLU A 431 -48.73 -12.21 -33.27
C GLU A 431 -47.46 -11.38 -33.05
N ASP A 432 -46.61 -11.82 -32.12
CA ASP A 432 -45.26 -11.28 -31.95
C ASP A 432 -44.36 -11.79 -33.09
N ALA A 433 -43.64 -10.87 -33.75
CA ALA A 433 -42.77 -11.21 -34.87
C ALA A 433 -41.40 -11.72 -34.38
N ASP A 434 -41.20 -13.04 -34.40
CA ASP A 434 -39.91 -13.68 -34.07
C ASP A 434 -38.85 -13.50 -35.17
N ASP A 435 -39.25 -13.36 -36.44
CA ASP A 435 -38.36 -13.14 -37.59
C ASP A 435 -38.77 -11.96 -38.49
N GLY A 436 -37.91 -11.63 -39.46
CA GLY A 436 -38.15 -10.59 -40.46
C GLY A 436 -37.01 -9.56 -40.56
N ALA A 437 -37.30 -8.45 -41.25
CA ALA A 437 -36.37 -7.33 -41.43
C ALA A 437 -36.95 -6.04 -40.83
N VAL A 438 -36.10 -5.14 -40.36
CA VAL A 438 -36.51 -3.84 -39.79
C VAL A 438 -37.11 -2.95 -40.88
N ALA A 439 -38.41 -2.64 -40.79
CA ALA A 439 -39.09 -1.69 -41.67
C ALA A 439 -38.80 -0.23 -41.28
N PHE A 440 -38.81 0.06 -39.98
CA PHE A 440 -38.41 1.34 -39.40
C PHE A 440 -38.12 1.23 -37.90
N ILE A 441 -37.36 2.19 -37.37
CA ILE A 441 -37.07 2.32 -35.94
C ILE A 441 -38.04 3.34 -35.33
N VAL A 442 -38.69 3.00 -34.21
CA VAL A 442 -39.56 3.91 -33.43
C VAL A 442 -38.74 4.69 -32.40
N HIS A 443 -37.88 3.99 -31.67
CA HIS A 443 -36.90 4.59 -30.78
C HIS A 443 -35.64 3.73 -30.70
N PRO A 444 -34.46 4.33 -30.46
CA PRO A 444 -33.23 3.57 -30.37
C PRO A 444 -33.19 2.72 -29.09
N GLY A 445 -32.16 1.89 -28.97
CA GLY A 445 -31.76 1.21 -27.75
C GLY A 445 -30.60 1.91 -27.04
N LEU A 446 -30.26 1.39 -25.86
CA LEU A 446 -29.17 1.85 -25.02
C LEU A 446 -28.17 0.71 -24.81
N THR A 447 -26.95 0.88 -25.32
CA THR A 447 -25.90 -0.14 -25.28
C THR A 447 -24.75 0.28 -24.37
N LYS A 448 -24.27 -0.62 -23.53
CA LYS A 448 -22.98 -0.55 -22.84
C LYS A 448 -21.92 -1.38 -23.54
N TRP A 449 -20.68 -0.91 -23.50
CA TRP A 449 -19.49 -1.68 -23.84
C TRP A 449 -18.59 -1.82 -22.62
N GLY A 450 -18.23 -3.06 -22.29
CA GLY A 450 -17.45 -3.40 -21.09
C GLY A 450 -18.24 -3.66 -19.81
N ASP A 451 -17.54 -4.22 -18.83
CA ASP A 451 -18.04 -4.44 -17.47
C ASP A 451 -17.99 -3.18 -16.60
N THR A 452 -18.64 -3.20 -15.43
CA THR A 452 -18.73 -2.07 -14.49
C THR A 452 -17.39 -1.54 -13.98
N HIS A 453 -16.27 -2.22 -14.24
CA HIS A 453 -14.91 -1.78 -13.90
C HIS A 453 -14.16 -1.13 -15.09
N GLY A 454 -14.80 -1.00 -16.26
CA GLY A 454 -14.19 -0.44 -17.47
C GLY A 454 -13.26 -1.42 -18.21
N LYS A 455 -13.40 -2.72 -17.97
CA LYS A 455 -12.67 -3.80 -18.67
C LYS A 455 -13.58 -4.47 -19.70
N ASN A 456 -13.01 -5.39 -20.50
CA ASN A 456 -13.75 -6.18 -21.50
C ASN A 456 -14.57 -5.31 -22.48
N LEU A 457 -14.00 -4.16 -22.89
CA LEU A 457 -14.64 -3.10 -23.67
C LEU A 457 -15.08 -3.51 -25.09
N ASP A 458 -14.70 -4.71 -25.53
CA ASP A 458 -15.14 -5.38 -26.74
C ASP A 458 -16.47 -6.15 -26.56
N HIS A 459 -16.87 -6.47 -25.32
CA HIS A 459 -18.18 -7.06 -25.03
C HIS A 459 -19.30 -6.02 -25.09
N ARG A 460 -20.36 -6.32 -25.84
CA ARG A 460 -21.61 -5.55 -25.94
C ARG A 460 -22.63 -6.02 -24.91
N TYR A 461 -23.31 -5.08 -24.25
CA TYR A 461 -24.45 -5.35 -23.38
C TYR A 461 -25.58 -4.37 -23.70
N ASP A 462 -26.72 -4.84 -24.20
CA ASP A 462 -27.88 -3.98 -24.47
C ASP A 462 -28.73 -3.80 -23.20
N ILE A 463 -28.67 -2.61 -22.61
CA ILE A 463 -29.40 -2.22 -21.40
C ILE A 463 -30.89 -1.98 -21.72
N VAL A 464 -31.17 -1.44 -22.91
CA VAL A 464 -32.53 -1.28 -23.44
C VAL A 464 -32.50 -1.64 -24.93
N PRO A 465 -33.32 -2.60 -25.41
CA PRO A 465 -33.38 -2.94 -26.84
C PRO A 465 -34.01 -1.81 -27.66
N SER A 466 -33.68 -1.75 -28.95
CA SER A 466 -34.30 -0.79 -29.90
C SER A 466 -35.76 -1.19 -30.17
N LEU A 467 -36.70 -0.24 -30.21
CA LEU A 467 -38.08 -0.55 -30.62
C LEU A 467 -38.21 -0.34 -32.14
N VAL A 468 -38.59 -1.40 -32.86
CA VAL A 468 -38.67 -1.42 -34.32
C VAL A 468 -40.01 -1.95 -34.81
N GLN A 469 -40.50 -1.45 -35.93
CA GLN A 469 -41.49 -2.18 -36.71
C GLN A 469 -40.74 -3.19 -37.58
N VAL A 470 -41.12 -4.47 -37.48
CA VAL A 470 -40.67 -5.50 -38.41
C VAL A 470 -41.55 -5.43 -39.66
N ALA A 471 -40.95 -5.62 -40.84
CA ALA A 471 -41.67 -5.76 -42.09
C ALA A 471 -42.38 -7.11 -42.11
N ASP A 472 -43.70 -7.11 -42.34
CA ASP A 472 -44.50 -8.32 -42.33
C ASP A 472 -43.96 -9.33 -43.35
N SER A 473 -43.46 -10.49 -42.90
CA SER A 473 -42.90 -11.57 -43.73
C SER A 473 -43.93 -12.30 -44.61
N SER A 474 -45.08 -11.63 -44.83
CA SER A 474 -46.08 -11.91 -45.85
C SER A 474 -45.40 -12.34 -47.14
N LYS A 475 -45.72 -13.58 -47.54
CA LYS A 475 -44.88 -14.43 -48.40
C LYS A 475 -44.32 -13.64 -49.58
N PRO A 476 -43.00 -13.72 -49.87
CA PRO A 476 -42.36 -12.91 -50.89
C PRO A 476 -43.18 -13.00 -52.16
N GLU A 477 -43.75 -11.85 -52.56
CA GLU A 477 -44.81 -11.77 -53.57
C GLU A 477 -44.39 -12.63 -54.75
N SER A 478 -45.08 -13.76 -54.91
CA SER A 478 -44.47 -14.90 -55.60
C SER A 478 -44.32 -14.53 -57.06
N VAL A 479 -43.11 -14.08 -57.43
CA VAL A 479 -42.84 -13.46 -58.72
C VAL A 479 -43.23 -14.49 -59.75
N GLN A 480 -44.40 -14.29 -60.34
CA GLN A 480 -44.83 -15.02 -61.50
C GLN A 480 -43.90 -14.54 -62.59
N THR A 481 -42.78 -15.25 -62.71
CA THR A 481 -42.00 -15.28 -63.92
C THR A 481 -42.98 -15.69 -65.01
N GLU A 482 -43.49 -14.68 -65.74
CA GLU A 482 -44.14 -14.92 -67.02
C GLU A 482 -43.25 -15.92 -67.78
N PRO A 483 -43.82 -16.97 -68.39
CA PRO A 483 -43.06 -17.96 -69.14
C PRO A 483 -42.54 -17.32 -70.44
N GLY A 484 -41.52 -16.47 -70.28
CA GLY A 484 -40.95 -15.62 -71.30
C GLY A 484 -40.50 -16.45 -72.49
N LEU A 485 -40.96 -16.03 -73.68
CA LEU A 485 -40.67 -16.73 -74.93
C LEU A 485 -39.17 -16.99 -75.07
N ARG A 486 -38.82 -18.22 -75.46
CA ARG A 486 -37.44 -18.63 -75.76
C ARG A 486 -36.89 -17.90 -76.98
N VAL A 487 -36.35 -16.70 -76.80
CA VAL A 487 -35.58 -15.98 -77.83
C VAL A 487 -34.08 -16.20 -77.61
N TRP A 488 -33.66 -17.47 -77.64
CA TRP A 488 -32.25 -17.86 -77.67
C TRP A 488 -31.82 -18.14 -79.12
N ALA A 489 -31.69 -17.07 -79.91
CA ALA A 489 -31.08 -17.10 -81.24
C ALA A 489 -30.52 -15.71 -81.62
N ASN A 490 -29.48 -15.70 -82.45
CA ASN A 490 -28.99 -14.53 -83.20
C ASN A 490 -28.27 -13.39 -82.44
N VAL A 491 -27.35 -13.70 -81.52
CA VAL A 491 -26.19 -12.82 -81.25
C VAL A 491 -24.88 -13.64 -81.23
N VAL A 492 -24.57 -14.30 -82.35
CA VAL A 492 -23.25 -14.95 -82.59
C VAL A 492 -22.76 -14.67 -84.01
N LYS A 493 -22.30 -13.43 -84.24
CA LYS A 493 -21.30 -13.03 -85.26
C LYS A 493 -20.98 -11.54 -85.15
N HIS A 494 -19.77 -11.18 -85.57
CA HIS A 494 -19.14 -9.85 -85.46
C HIS A 494 -18.82 -9.42 -83.99
N GLY A 495 -17.55 -9.30 -83.60
CA GLY A 495 -16.34 -9.69 -84.34
C GLY A 495 -15.06 -9.55 -83.51
N LEU A 496 -14.15 -10.52 -83.64
CA LEU A 496 -12.73 -10.33 -83.34
C LEU A 496 -12.05 -9.64 -84.53
N GLU A 497 -11.12 -8.71 -84.21
CA GLU A 497 -10.08 -8.02 -85.01
C GLU A 497 -10.22 -6.49 -84.88
N LYS A 498 -9.34 -5.76 -84.15
CA LYS A 498 -7.89 -5.64 -84.42
C LYS A 498 -7.16 -4.83 -83.33
N THR A 499 -5.86 -5.13 -83.15
CA THR A 499 -4.71 -4.26 -82.74
C THR A 499 -4.87 -3.23 -81.61
N SER A 500 -4.14 -3.25 -80.49
CA SER A 500 -2.66 -3.28 -80.23
C SER A 500 -2.02 -1.89 -79.99
N ALA A 501 -0.97 -1.87 -79.15
CA ALA A 501 0.00 -0.80 -78.86
C ALA A 501 -0.34 0.24 -77.75
N SER A 502 0.73 0.83 -77.17
CA SER A 502 0.77 1.78 -76.04
C SER A 502 0.19 1.25 -74.72
N ASP A 503 0.96 0.73 -73.75
CA ASP A 503 2.40 0.84 -73.46
C ASP A 503 2.92 2.27 -73.21
N ARG A 504 2.80 2.73 -71.96
CA ARG A 504 3.69 3.76 -71.38
C ARG A 504 3.77 3.69 -69.86
N LYS A 505 5.00 3.78 -69.35
CA LYS A 505 5.35 3.85 -67.92
C LYS A 505 4.82 5.12 -67.27
N ASN A 506 4.61 5.06 -65.95
CA ASN A 506 5.16 6.07 -65.03
C ASN A 506 5.28 5.49 -63.61
N GLN A 507 6.51 5.17 -63.19
CA GLN A 507 6.88 5.20 -61.78
C GLN A 507 7.32 6.63 -61.47
N GLY A 508 6.89 7.18 -60.35
CA GLY A 508 7.33 8.48 -59.84
C GLY A 508 7.66 8.36 -58.36
N GLU A 509 8.95 8.38 -58.05
CA GLU A 509 9.42 8.44 -56.66
C GLU A 509 9.15 9.82 -56.07
N SER A 510 8.84 9.87 -54.77
CA SER A 510 8.94 11.12 -54.01
C SER A 510 9.31 10.79 -52.57
N GLN A 511 10.60 10.80 -52.28
CA GLN A 511 11.11 10.91 -50.90
C GLN A 511 11.25 12.37 -50.54
N ARG A 512 10.63 12.79 -49.43
CA ARG A 512 11.05 13.91 -48.57
C ARG A 512 10.37 13.81 -47.21
#